data_AF-A0A1Q3ESR7-F1
#
_entry.id   AF-A0A1Q3ESR7-F1
#
_cell.length_a   1.000
_cell.length_b   1.000
_cell.length_c   1.000
_cell.angle_alpha   90.00
_cell.angle_beta   90.00
_cell.angle_gamma   90.00
#
_symmetry.space_group_name_H-M   'P 1'
#
loop_
_entity.id
_entity.type
_entity.pdbx_description
1 polymer ?
#
loop_
_entity_poly.entity_id
_entity_poly.type
_entity_poly.pdbx_seq_one_letter_code
_entity_poly.pdbx_strand_id
1 'polypeptide(L)'
;MALLFPDQDEPVRPEEYPLELGDECILASERVEEARLGYDILKKIESSNFDTLNFALAYYAYALGNPSECLDHLKKVPDVAHVQNHIPLPATLRANTLRVPTGGSSITTSPAESIAGTESTISIADIKDGRAWAITETIRSLCLQGMSHEKLFPTDPRKALKIYAASFPLLTIVETELASTFAPIPTSTGKINFSSFTRFREVWRWVERLVNEIIKLRISPNNVSRYGRLVEVWENTVLWWAMRLTFNSYTIQRHLTRLLYVSGDIPLARRTLRLYVQIVSKAHQASTASGITGEELEHEADTDQSWVQTCVFGARMLCRIVSSTSASVSTGRAKVIMDDLREAETLIGKAKTRLNVSYRELSASVDLAEGIWLTVMAIKQHNSDTRPSNFAKAHALFLRSIDTFPTASAHYHIALS
;
A
#
# COMPACT_ATOMS: atom_id res chain seq x y z
N MET A 1 26.79 12.52 28.79
CA MET A 1 25.93 11.34 28.63
C MET A 1 25.12 11.39 27.31
N ALA A 2 25.69 11.95 26.23
CA ALA A 2 25.06 12.10 24.90
C ALA A 2 25.71 11.19 23.84
N LEU A 3 26.40 10.13 24.28
CA LEU A 3 27.16 9.19 23.44
C LEU A 3 26.63 7.74 23.54
N LEU A 4 25.44 7.50 24.10
CA LEU A 4 24.95 6.14 24.39
C LEU A 4 24.21 5.43 23.25
N PHE A 5 24.24 5.96 22.03
CA PHE A 5 23.63 5.28 20.87
C PHE A 5 24.45 5.49 19.58
N PRO A 6 25.73 5.08 19.50
CA PRO A 6 26.32 4.87 18.18
C PRO A 6 25.55 3.72 17.52
N ASP A 7 24.71 4.09 16.56
CA ASP A 7 23.92 3.27 15.65
C ASP A 7 24.68 2.01 15.19
N GLN A 8 24.38 0.88 15.81
CA GLN A 8 24.47 -0.43 15.18
C GLN A 8 23.16 -1.19 15.40
N ASP A 9 22.03 -0.51 15.19
CA ASP A 9 20.94 -1.25 14.57
C ASP A 9 21.50 -1.66 13.21
N GLU A 10 21.76 -2.95 13.02
CA GLU A 10 22.03 -3.45 11.68
C GLU A 10 20.96 -2.86 10.76
N PRO A 11 21.33 -2.33 9.57
CA PRO A 11 20.34 -1.83 8.64
C PRO A 11 19.28 -2.91 8.50
N VAL A 12 18.02 -2.55 8.82
CA VAL A 12 16.87 -3.46 8.87
C VAL A 12 17.05 -4.49 7.78
N ARG A 13 17.33 -5.74 8.15
CA ARG A 13 17.61 -6.76 7.15
C ARG A 13 16.33 -6.89 6.32
N PRO A 14 16.39 -6.87 4.99
CA PRO A 14 15.18 -6.90 4.15
C PRO A 14 14.36 -8.17 4.38
N GLU A 15 15.07 -9.22 4.80
CA GLU A 15 14.57 -10.52 5.19
C GLU A 15 13.76 -10.47 6.50
N GLU A 16 14.00 -9.49 7.37
CA GLU A 16 13.33 -9.35 8.67
C GLU A 16 11.90 -8.78 8.52
N TYR A 17 11.63 -8.11 7.39
CA TYR A 17 10.29 -7.61 7.05
C TYR A 17 10.04 -7.77 5.55
N PRO A 18 9.84 -9.01 5.07
CA PRO A 18 9.53 -9.23 3.67
C PRO A 18 8.28 -8.42 3.32
N LEU A 19 8.40 -7.61 2.27
CA LEU A 19 7.26 -6.95 1.66
C LEU A 19 6.50 -8.01 0.88
N GLU A 20 5.71 -8.81 1.59
CA GLU A 20 4.81 -9.78 0.99
C GLU A 20 3.67 -9.03 0.34
N LEU A 21 3.90 -8.69 -0.93
CA LEU A 21 2.83 -8.47 -1.86
C LEU A 21 2.21 -9.85 -2.04
N GLY A 22 0.97 -10.04 -1.59
CA GLY A 22 0.29 -11.34 -1.72
C GLY A 22 0.36 -11.89 -3.14
N ASP A 23 -0.07 -13.14 -3.32
CA ASP A 23 -0.03 -13.90 -4.58
C ASP A 23 -0.95 -13.34 -5.69
N GLU A 24 -1.21 -12.04 -5.68
CA GLU A 24 -1.95 -11.35 -6.72
C GLU A 24 -1.23 -11.50 -8.07
N CYS A 25 -2.05 -11.68 -9.11
CA CYS A 25 -1.58 -12.04 -10.45
C CYS A 25 -0.92 -13.42 -10.53
N ILE A 26 -1.00 -14.25 -9.48
CA ILE A 26 -0.73 -15.68 -9.56
C ILE A 26 -2.06 -16.38 -9.34
N LEU A 27 -2.40 -17.29 -10.24
CA LEU A 27 -3.63 -18.06 -10.10
C LEU A 27 -3.43 -19.16 -9.07
N ALA A 28 -4.42 -19.34 -8.20
CA ALA A 28 -4.50 -20.53 -7.38
C ALA A 28 -4.51 -21.78 -8.28
N SER A 29 -3.93 -22.88 -7.79
CA SER A 29 -3.65 -24.08 -8.58
C SER A 29 -4.87 -24.63 -9.33
N GLU A 30 -6.05 -24.53 -8.72
CA GLU A 30 -7.34 -24.96 -9.23
C GLU A 30 -7.85 -24.12 -10.41
N ARG A 31 -7.37 -22.88 -10.57
CA ARG A 31 -7.74 -21.97 -11.67
C ARG A 31 -6.74 -21.96 -12.82
N VAL A 32 -5.60 -22.65 -12.68
CA VAL A 32 -4.54 -22.66 -13.70
C VAL A 32 -5.04 -23.29 -15.01
N GLU A 33 -5.75 -24.41 -14.94
CA GLU A 33 -6.25 -25.08 -16.15
C GLU A 33 -7.36 -24.26 -16.85
N GLU A 34 -8.27 -23.64 -16.08
CA GLU A 34 -9.29 -22.74 -16.62
C GLU A 34 -8.63 -21.56 -17.37
N ALA A 35 -7.62 -20.94 -16.76
CA ALA A 35 -6.91 -19.83 -17.35
C ALA A 35 -6.09 -20.25 -18.59
N ARG A 36 -5.52 -21.45 -18.60
CA ARG A 36 -4.83 -22.01 -19.77
C ARG A 36 -5.79 -22.19 -20.93
N LEU A 37 -6.98 -22.75 -20.70
CA LEU A 37 -8.01 -22.88 -21.72
C LEU A 37 -8.45 -21.52 -22.26
N GLY A 38 -8.69 -20.54 -21.38
CA GLY A 38 -9.02 -19.17 -21.78
C GLY A 38 -7.93 -18.52 -22.62
N TYR A 39 -6.67 -18.71 -22.22
CA TYR A 39 -5.50 -18.25 -22.95
C TYR A 39 -5.40 -18.85 -24.37
N ASP A 40 -5.58 -20.17 -24.49
CA ASP A 40 -5.53 -20.88 -25.77
C ASP A 40 -6.69 -20.46 -26.69
N ILE A 41 -7.88 -20.21 -26.15
CA ILE A 41 -9.02 -19.67 -26.91
C ILE A 41 -8.67 -18.28 -27.45
N LEU A 42 -8.18 -17.38 -26.58
CA LEU A 42 -7.81 -16.02 -26.99
C LEU A 42 -6.70 -16.01 -28.04
N LYS A 43 -5.72 -16.91 -27.93
CA LYS A 43 -4.59 -17.03 -28.88
C LYS A 43 -5.04 -17.47 -30.28
N LYS A 44 -6.17 -18.20 -30.39
CA LYS A 44 -6.77 -18.62 -31.66
C LYS A 44 -7.60 -17.53 -32.34
N ILE A 45 -7.94 -16.45 -31.62
CA ILE A 45 -8.65 -15.32 -32.20
C ILE A 45 -7.64 -14.54 -33.06
N GLU A 46 -7.48 -14.94 -34.32
CA GLU A 46 -6.67 -14.22 -35.30
C GLU A 46 -7.31 -12.86 -35.57
N SER A 47 -6.71 -11.82 -35.01
CA SER A 47 -7.09 -10.45 -35.33
C SER A 47 -5.85 -9.59 -35.34
N SER A 48 -5.61 -8.94 -36.48
CA SER A 48 -4.36 -8.25 -36.76
C SER A 48 -4.16 -6.94 -35.98
N ASN A 49 -5.14 -6.44 -35.23
CA ASN A 49 -5.12 -5.08 -34.68
C ASN A 49 -5.89 -4.84 -33.37
N PHE A 50 -5.97 -5.79 -32.43
CA PHE A 50 -6.57 -5.51 -31.11
C PHE A 50 -5.51 -5.43 -30.01
N ASP A 51 -5.11 -4.22 -29.65
CA ASP A 51 -4.26 -3.95 -28.47
C ASP A 51 -4.86 -4.58 -27.21
N THR A 52 -6.20 -4.50 -27.06
CA THR A 52 -6.97 -5.17 -26.01
C THR A 52 -6.71 -6.67 -25.92
N LEU A 53 -6.61 -7.37 -27.06
CA LEU A 53 -6.34 -8.80 -27.09
C LEU A 53 -4.93 -9.10 -26.58
N ASN A 54 -3.95 -8.30 -27.01
CA ASN A 54 -2.57 -8.44 -26.54
C ASN A 54 -2.44 -8.11 -25.05
N PHE A 55 -3.17 -7.12 -24.52
CA PHE A 55 -3.21 -6.84 -23.08
C PHE A 55 -3.82 -7.98 -22.27
N ALA A 56 -4.87 -8.63 -22.78
CA ALA A 56 -5.47 -9.80 -22.13
C ALA A 56 -4.52 -11.01 -22.19
N LEU A 57 -3.93 -11.31 -23.35
CA LEU A 57 -2.96 -12.38 -23.51
C LEU A 57 -1.73 -12.17 -22.61
N ALA A 58 -1.24 -10.93 -22.48
CA ALA A 58 -0.15 -10.59 -21.58
C ALA A 58 -0.49 -10.88 -20.11
N TYR A 59 -1.73 -10.56 -19.68
CA TYR A 59 -2.20 -10.85 -18.33
C TYR A 59 -2.22 -12.36 -18.06
N TYR A 60 -2.87 -13.13 -18.94
CA TYR A 60 -2.94 -14.58 -18.81
C TYR A 60 -1.55 -15.23 -18.82
N ALA A 61 -0.67 -14.82 -19.72
CA ALA A 61 0.70 -15.32 -19.79
C ALA A 61 1.45 -15.07 -18.48
N TYR A 62 1.35 -13.86 -17.91
CA TYR A 62 1.96 -13.58 -16.62
C TYR A 62 1.34 -14.41 -15.48
N ALA A 63 0.01 -14.51 -15.45
CA ALA A 63 -0.74 -15.23 -14.43
C ALA A 63 -0.49 -16.75 -14.43
N LEU A 64 -0.17 -17.30 -15.59
CA LEU A 64 0.26 -18.69 -15.79
C LEU A 64 1.76 -18.91 -15.50
N GLY A 65 2.48 -17.89 -15.06
CA GLY A 65 3.90 -17.99 -14.72
C GLY A 65 4.87 -17.87 -15.90
N ASN A 66 4.43 -17.34 -17.05
CA ASN A 66 5.24 -17.18 -18.26
C ASN A 66 5.58 -15.70 -18.53
N PRO A 67 6.52 -15.09 -17.77
CA PRO A 67 6.84 -13.65 -17.89
C PRO A 67 7.45 -13.27 -19.25
N SER A 68 8.16 -14.18 -19.92
CA SER A 68 8.71 -13.91 -21.26
C SER A 68 7.60 -13.73 -22.30
N GLU A 69 6.61 -14.63 -22.30
CA GLU A 69 5.47 -14.57 -23.21
C GLU A 69 4.58 -13.35 -22.91
N CYS A 70 4.46 -12.96 -21.64
CA CYS A 70 3.84 -11.69 -21.24
C CYS A 70 4.51 -10.50 -21.95
N LEU A 71 5.84 -10.40 -21.87
CA LEU A 71 6.59 -9.34 -22.55
C LEU A 71 6.45 -9.40 -24.07
N ASP A 72 6.37 -10.59 -24.66
CA ASP A 72 6.22 -10.73 -26.11
C ASP A 72 4.85 -10.27 -26.63
N HIS A 73 3.78 -10.43 -25.84
CA HIS A 73 2.48 -9.83 -26.16
C HIS A 73 2.48 -8.32 -25.98
N LEU A 74 3.08 -7.82 -24.89
CA LEU A 74 3.15 -6.37 -24.64
C LEU A 74 3.98 -5.63 -25.69
N LYS A 75 5.02 -6.26 -26.26
CA LYS A 75 5.80 -5.68 -27.38
C LYS A 75 4.99 -5.49 -28.67
N LYS A 76 3.90 -6.24 -28.85
CA LYS A 76 3.02 -6.11 -30.03
C LYS A 76 2.11 -4.88 -29.93
N VAL A 77 1.91 -4.36 -28.72
CA VAL A 77 1.12 -3.14 -28.50
C VAL A 77 2.02 -1.93 -28.78
N PRO A 78 1.68 -1.07 -29.76
CA PRO A 78 2.45 0.12 -30.05
C PRO A 78 2.48 1.05 -28.84
N ASP A 79 3.69 1.30 -28.34
CA ASP A 79 4.01 2.23 -27.27
C ASP A 79 3.00 2.24 -26.10
N VAL A 80 3.09 1.21 -25.26
CA VAL A 80 2.32 1.11 -24.00
C VAL A 80 2.49 2.35 -23.11
N ALA A 81 3.59 3.11 -23.26
CA ALA A 81 3.81 4.33 -22.50
C ALA A 81 3.12 5.57 -23.11
N HIS A 82 2.73 5.57 -24.39
CA HIS A 82 1.96 6.64 -25.03
C HIS A 82 0.45 6.46 -24.82
N VAL A 83 0.06 6.70 -23.58
CA VAL A 83 -1.31 6.61 -23.08
C VAL A 83 -2.31 7.40 -23.92
N GLN A 84 -1.91 8.59 -24.40
CA GLN A 84 -2.80 9.46 -25.18
C GLN A 84 -3.28 8.80 -26.47
N ASN A 85 -2.55 7.81 -27.00
CA ASN A 85 -2.95 7.08 -28.19
C ASN A 85 -4.04 6.05 -27.88
N HIS A 86 -4.10 5.56 -26.64
CA HIS A 86 -5.00 4.49 -26.20
C HIS A 86 -6.24 5.02 -25.49
N ILE A 87 -6.18 6.24 -24.95
CA ILE A 87 -7.31 6.90 -24.30
C ILE A 87 -8.20 7.58 -25.34
N PRO A 88 -9.49 7.21 -25.45
CA PRO A 88 -10.45 7.99 -26.21
C PRO A 88 -10.52 9.43 -25.70
N LEU A 89 -10.37 10.41 -26.60
CA LEU A 89 -10.51 11.83 -26.26
C LEU A 89 -11.90 12.11 -25.64
N PRO A 90 -11.99 12.97 -24.61
CA PRO A 90 -13.25 13.29 -23.96
C PRO A 90 -14.31 13.77 -24.96
N ALA A 91 -15.55 13.29 -24.80
CA ALA A 91 -16.65 13.56 -25.71
C ALA A 91 -16.97 15.06 -25.88
N THR A 92 -16.62 15.88 -24.89
CA THR A 92 -16.78 17.35 -24.91
C THR A 92 -15.93 18.04 -25.99
N LEU A 93 -14.87 17.39 -26.48
CA LEU A 93 -14.05 17.89 -27.60
C LEU A 93 -14.51 17.34 -28.97
N ARG A 94 -15.42 16.35 -29.01
CA ARG A 94 -16.01 15.83 -30.26
C ARG A 94 -17.30 16.52 -30.66
N ALA A 95 -17.85 17.41 -29.84
CA ALA A 95 -19.04 18.17 -30.16
C ALA A 95 -18.70 19.34 -31.12
N ASN A 96 -18.45 19.06 -32.40
CA ASN A 96 -18.70 20.04 -33.47
C ASN A 96 -18.74 19.54 -34.93
N THR A 97 -18.55 18.25 -35.24
CA THR A 97 -18.42 17.86 -36.68
C THR A 97 -19.46 16.92 -37.26
N LEU A 98 -20.46 16.42 -36.51
CA LEU A 98 -21.55 15.61 -37.11
C LEU A 98 -22.90 15.87 -36.45
N ARG A 99 -23.55 16.98 -36.84
CA ARG A 99 -25.01 17.09 -36.77
C ARG A 99 -25.58 16.44 -38.04
N VAL A 100 -26.09 15.22 -37.92
CA VAL A 100 -27.02 14.66 -38.90
C VAL A 100 -28.34 15.43 -38.77
N PRO A 101 -28.94 15.95 -39.85
CA PRO A 101 -30.25 16.59 -39.78
C PRO A 101 -31.32 15.53 -39.49
N THR A 102 -31.86 15.51 -38.27
CA THR A 102 -33.03 14.68 -37.96
C THR A 102 -34.27 15.43 -38.42
N GLY A 103 -34.78 15.03 -39.59
CA GLY A 103 -36.13 15.36 -40.05
C GLY A 103 -37.17 14.81 -39.06
N GLY A 104 -38.19 15.61 -38.77
CA GLY A 104 -39.09 15.40 -37.66
C GLY A 104 -40.08 14.25 -37.82
N SER A 105 -40.60 13.79 -36.67
CA SER A 105 -42.04 13.67 -36.39
C SER A 105 -42.24 13.22 -34.95
N SER A 106 -43.21 13.87 -34.30
CA SER A 106 -43.73 13.56 -32.96
C SER A 106 -44.14 12.11 -32.80
N ILE A 107 -44.01 11.56 -31.58
CA ILE A 107 -45.10 10.93 -30.82
C ILE A 107 -44.64 10.75 -29.36
N THR A 108 -45.50 11.23 -28.48
CA THR A 108 -45.56 11.07 -27.02
C THR A 108 -45.85 9.62 -26.60
N THR A 109 -45.21 9.12 -25.53
CA THR A 109 -45.86 8.43 -24.38
C THR A 109 -44.82 7.84 -23.41
N SER A 110 -45.12 7.95 -22.12
CA SER A 110 -44.57 7.23 -20.96
C SER A 110 -45.74 7.15 -19.95
N PRO A 111 -45.70 6.37 -18.85
CA PRO A 111 -44.81 5.27 -18.45
C PRO A 111 -45.60 4.02 -17.95
N ALA A 112 -44.93 2.88 -17.75
CA ALA A 112 -45.41 1.82 -16.84
C ALA A 112 -44.27 0.95 -16.32
N GLU A 113 -44.49 0.47 -15.10
CA GLU A 113 -43.55 -0.05 -14.11
C GLU A 113 -43.07 -1.50 -14.34
N SER A 114 -42.03 -1.84 -13.57
CA SER A 114 -41.80 -3.14 -12.92
C SER A 114 -40.88 -4.14 -13.63
N ILE A 115 -39.76 -4.50 -12.98
CA ILE A 115 -39.62 -5.71 -12.15
C ILE A 115 -38.22 -5.74 -11.55
N ALA A 116 -38.16 -6.02 -10.24
CA ALA A 116 -36.95 -6.22 -9.48
C ALA A 116 -36.30 -7.58 -9.82
N GLY A 117 -35.04 -7.54 -10.24
CA GLY A 117 -34.14 -8.68 -10.32
C GLY A 117 -32.82 -8.31 -9.65
N THR A 118 -32.62 -8.80 -8.43
CA THR A 118 -31.33 -8.77 -7.72
C THR A 118 -30.43 -9.85 -8.31
N GLU A 119 -29.91 -9.58 -9.52
CA GLU A 119 -28.67 -10.18 -9.98
C GLU A 119 -27.59 -9.10 -9.86
N SER A 120 -26.47 -9.45 -9.22
CA SER A 120 -25.26 -8.67 -9.09
C SER A 120 -24.66 -8.40 -10.47
N THR A 121 -25.28 -7.49 -11.20
CA THR A 121 -24.78 -6.94 -12.45
C THR A 121 -23.66 -5.98 -12.09
N ILE A 122 -22.44 -6.35 -12.47
CA ILE A 122 -21.37 -5.37 -12.69
C ILE A 122 -21.98 -4.32 -13.62
N SER A 123 -22.30 -3.15 -13.09
CA SER A 123 -23.15 -2.22 -13.81
C SER A 123 -22.46 -1.79 -15.10
N ILE A 124 -23.20 -1.88 -16.22
CA ILE A 124 -22.77 -1.48 -17.57
C ILE A 124 -22.28 0.00 -17.64
N ALA A 125 -22.40 0.77 -16.55
CA ALA A 125 -21.80 2.08 -16.38
C ALA A 125 -20.25 2.08 -16.38
N ASP A 126 -19.58 0.98 -16.02
CA ASP A 126 -18.12 0.90 -16.04
C ASP A 126 -17.55 0.83 -17.47
N ILE A 127 -18.29 0.21 -18.41
CA ILE A 127 -17.89 0.10 -19.83
C ILE A 127 -18.13 1.41 -20.61
N LYS A 128 -18.99 2.30 -20.11
CA LYS A 128 -19.24 3.61 -20.74
C LYS A 128 -18.04 4.56 -20.63
N ASP A 129 -17.10 4.28 -19.75
CA ASP A 129 -15.85 5.04 -19.61
C ASP A 129 -14.68 4.28 -20.22
N GLY A 130 -14.70 4.14 -21.55
CA GLY A 130 -13.60 3.50 -22.28
C GLY A 130 -12.22 4.13 -21.96
N ARG A 131 -12.21 5.36 -21.46
CA ARG A 131 -11.02 6.03 -20.94
C ARG A 131 -10.54 5.47 -19.60
N ALA A 132 -11.41 5.31 -18.61
CA ALA A 132 -11.05 4.68 -17.34
C ALA A 132 -10.51 3.26 -17.55
N TRP A 133 -11.17 2.49 -18.42
CA TRP A 133 -10.72 1.16 -18.81
C TRP A 133 -9.34 1.20 -19.49
N ALA A 134 -9.12 2.09 -20.46
CA ALA A 134 -7.82 2.24 -21.12
C ALA A 134 -6.70 2.64 -20.15
N ILE A 135 -6.99 3.52 -19.18
CA ILE A 135 -6.04 3.88 -18.11
C ILE A 135 -5.69 2.64 -17.28
N THR A 136 -6.69 1.89 -16.82
CA THR A 136 -6.47 0.64 -16.07
C THR A 136 -5.56 -0.31 -16.83
N GLU A 137 -5.88 -0.60 -18.09
CA GLU A 137 -5.14 -1.54 -18.92
C GLU A 137 -3.70 -1.09 -19.16
N THR A 138 -3.48 0.21 -19.30
CA THR A 138 -2.13 0.76 -19.50
C THR A 138 -1.29 0.65 -18.24
N ILE A 139 -1.84 1.05 -17.08
CA ILE A 139 -1.14 0.93 -15.78
C ILE A 139 -0.86 -0.53 -15.47
N ARG A 140 -1.86 -1.39 -15.66
CA ARG A 140 -1.75 -2.85 -15.51
C ARG A 140 -0.62 -3.40 -16.39
N SER A 141 -0.57 -3.01 -17.66
CA SER A 141 0.44 -3.49 -18.60
C SER A 141 1.86 -3.05 -18.23
N LEU A 142 2.05 -1.80 -17.82
CA LEU A 142 3.34 -1.32 -17.30
C LEU A 142 3.74 -2.07 -16.02
N CYS A 143 2.78 -2.33 -15.14
CA CYS A 143 3.00 -3.12 -13.92
C CYS A 143 3.45 -4.55 -14.25
N LEU A 144 2.71 -5.26 -15.11
CA LEU A 144 3.07 -6.61 -15.58
C LEU A 144 4.42 -6.64 -16.29
N GLN A 145 4.73 -5.62 -17.08
CA GLN A 145 6.01 -5.49 -17.76
C GLN A 145 7.16 -5.37 -16.74
N GLY A 146 7.03 -4.47 -15.76
CA GLY A 146 8.01 -4.31 -14.69
C GLY A 146 8.20 -5.58 -13.88
N MET A 147 7.12 -6.24 -13.45
CA MET A 147 7.19 -7.47 -12.68
C MET A 147 7.79 -8.64 -13.48
N SER A 148 7.48 -8.73 -14.78
CA SER A 148 8.12 -9.70 -15.67
C SER A 148 9.63 -9.49 -15.76
N HIS A 149 10.07 -8.22 -15.79
CA HIS A 149 11.49 -7.88 -15.77
C HIS A 149 12.16 -8.20 -14.43
N GLU A 150 11.46 -8.05 -13.30
CA GLU A 150 11.97 -8.49 -11.99
C GLU A 150 12.23 -10.00 -11.97
N LYS A 151 11.27 -10.79 -12.47
CA LYS A 151 11.37 -12.26 -12.52
C LYS A 151 12.49 -12.74 -13.47
N LEU A 152 12.59 -12.12 -14.65
CA LEU A 152 13.56 -12.54 -15.68
C LEU A 152 14.98 -12.02 -15.43
N PHE A 153 15.12 -10.86 -14.78
CA PHE A 153 16.40 -10.18 -14.57
C PHE A 153 16.59 -9.75 -13.11
N PRO A 154 16.60 -10.68 -12.14
CA PRO A 154 16.68 -10.36 -10.72
C PRO A 154 17.97 -9.61 -10.35
N THR A 155 19.02 -9.72 -11.17
CA THR A 155 20.30 -9.03 -10.98
C THR A 155 20.29 -7.56 -11.44
N ASP A 156 19.26 -7.09 -12.15
CA ASP A 156 19.20 -5.73 -12.70
C ASP A 156 17.83 -5.06 -12.45
N PRO A 157 17.54 -4.67 -11.20
CA PRO A 157 16.27 -4.05 -10.81
C PRO A 157 16.00 -2.70 -11.50
N ARG A 158 17.04 -2.09 -12.10
CA ARG A 158 16.91 -0.83 -12.85
C ARG A 158 15.98 -0.93 -14.04
N LYS A 159 15.95 -2.08 -14.72
CA LYS A 159 15.08 -2.28 -15.89
C LYS A 159 13.62 -2.20 -15.48
N ALA A 160 13.25 -2.93 -14.42
CA ALA A 160 11.91 -2.90 -13.85
C ALA A 160 11.56 -1.49 -13.36
N LEU A 161 12.47 -0.84 -12.60
CA LEU A 161 12.23 0.51 -12.10
C LEU A 161 12.00 1.52 -13.23
N LYS A 162 12.79 1.46 -14.32
CA LYS A 162 12.60 2.33 -15.50
C LYS A 162 11.22 2.12 -16.15
N ILE A 163 10.73 0.89 -16.18
CA ILE A 163 9.40 0.57 -16.72
C ILE A 163 8.31 1.13 -15.82
N TYR A 164 8.42 0.92 -14.51
CA TYR A 164 7.51 1.53 -13.56
C TYR A 164 7.53 3.06 -13.63
N ALA A 165 8.69 3.69 -13.89
CA ALA A 165 8.81 5.15 -14.13
C ALA A 165 7.85 5.66 -15.20
N ALA A 166 7.67 4.88 -16.27
CA ALA A 166 6.90 5.27 -17.43
C ALA A 166 5.42 5.47 -17.10
N SER A 167 4.96 4.94 -15.96
CA SER A 167 3.61 5.15 -15.44
C SER A 167 3.40 6.51 -14.75
N PHE A 168 4.44 7.31 -14.49
CA PHE A 168 4.23 8.55 -13.72
C PHE A 168 3.35 9.58 -14.41
N PRO A 169 3.49 9.82 -15.72
CA PRO A 169 2.54 10.66 -16.45
C PRO A 169 1.10 10.12 -16.36
N LEU A 170 0.92 8.79 -16.25
CA LEU A 170 -0.40 8.18 -16.03
C LEU A 170 -0.98 8.54 -14.69
N LEU A 171 -0.18 8.49 -13.63
CA LEU A 171 -0.65 8.85 -12.29
C LEU A 171 -1.13 10.32 -12.27
N THR A 172 -0.45 11.21 -12.99
CA THR A 172 -0.92 12.60 -13.17
C THR A 172 -2.27 12.67 -13.87
N ILE A 173 -2.46 11.92 -14.96
CA ILE A 173 -3.75 11.86 -15.67
C ILE A 173 -4.84 11.31 -14.74
N VAL A 174 -4.57 10.17 -14.09
CA VAL A 174 -5.46 9.53 -13.12
C VAL A 174 -5.90 10.55 -12.10
N GLU A 175 -5.01 11.31 -11.49
CA GLU A 175 -5.40 12.33 -10.52
C GLU A 175 -6.27 13.42 -11.09
N THR A 176 -5.90 14.02 -12.21
CA THR A 176 -6.66 15.14 -12.77
C THR A 176 -8.10 14.73 -13.12
N GLU A 177 -8.25 13.51 -13.64
CA GLU A 177 -9.55 12.94 -14.01
C GLU A 177 -10.34 12.42 -12.79
N LEU A 178 -9.64 11.83 -11.83
CA LEU A 178 -10.27 11.25 -10.66
C LEU A 178 -10.58 12.32 -9.61
N ALA A 179 -9.67 13.24 -9.31
CA ALA A 179 -9.91 14.32 -8.34
C ALA A 179 -11.09 15.21 -8.73
N SER A 180 -11.32 15.42 -10.04
CA SER A 180 -12.52 16.14 -10.52
C SER A 180 -13.81 15.34 -10.33
N THR A 181 -13.73 14.01 -10.36
CA THR A 181 -14.87 13.09 -10.16
C THR A 181 -15.13 12.74 -8.69
N PHE A 182 -14.10 12.86 -7.83
CA PHE A 182 -14.14 12.53 -6.41
C PHE A 182 -14.47 13.71 -5.50
N ALA A 183 -14.60 14.93 -6.04
CA ALA A 183 -15.14 16.04 -5.25
C ALA A 183 -16.50 15.59 -4.70
N PRO A 184 -16.66 15.47 -3.36
CA PRO A 184 -17.90 14.96 -2.78
C PRO A 184 -19.01 15.94 -3.16
N ILE A 185 -19.80 15.57 -4.16
CA ILE A 185 -21.02 16.30 -4.48
C ILE A 185 -21.95 15.99 -3.32
N PRO A 186 -22.27 16.97 -2.46
CA PRO A 186 -23.19 16.72 -1.37
C PRO A 186 -24.51 16.25 -2.00
N THR A 187 -24.85 14.98 -1.78
CA THR A 187 -26.17 14.51 -2.14
C THR A 187 -27.17 15.30 -1.29
N SER A 188 -28.39 15.50 -1.79
CA SER A 188 -29.46 16.20 -1.05
C SER A 188 -29.75 15.58 0.33
N THR A 189 -29.25 14.37 0.59
CA THR A 189 -29.39 13.64 1.86
C THR A 189 -28.18 13.76 2.80
N GLY A 190 -27.12 14.46 2.43
CA GLY A 190 -25.88 14.57 3.22
C GLY A 190 -25.05 13.28 3.29
N LYS A 191 -25.48 12.19 2.63
CA LYS A 191 -24.71 10.96 2.52
C LYS A 191 -23.60 11.13 1.49
N ILE A 192 -22.37 10.82 1.90
CA ILE A 192 -21.21 10.75 1.00
C ILE A 192 -21.42 9.56 0.06
N ASN A 193 -21.38 9.80 -1.25
CA ASN A 193 -21.53 8.75 -2.24
C ASN A 193 -20.16 8.13 -2.57
N PHE A 194 -19.99 6.84 -2.24
CA PHE A 194 -18.79 6.07 -2.54
C PHE A 194 -18.81 5.42 -3.93
N SER A 195 -19.85 5.64 -4.75
CA SER A 195 -19.99 5.01 -6.07
C SER A 195 -18.81 5.29 -7.00
N SER A 196 -18.18 6.46 -6.89
CA SER A 196 -16.99 6.81 -7.65
C SER A 196 -15.81 5.90 -7.30
N PHE A 197 -15.69 5.45 -6.06
CA PHE A 197 -14.60 4.58 -5.65
C PHE A 197 -14.75 3.18 -6.26
N THR A 198 -15.96 2.63 -6.23
CA THR A 198 -16.27 1.33 -6.86
C THR A 198 -15.98 1.34 -8.35
N ARG A 199 -16.33 2.45 -9.03
CA ARG A 199 -16.10 2.64 -10.48
C ARG A 199 -14.63 2.59 -10.88
N PHE A 200 -13.74 3.13 -10.04
CA PHE A 200 -12.29 3.17 -10.31
C PHE A 200 -11.51 2.16 -9.47
N ARG A 201 -12.19 1.18 -8.86
CA ARG A 201 -11.56 0.20 -7.96
C ARG A 201 -10.42 -0.52 -8.63
N GLU A 202 -10.59 -0.93 -9.89
CA GLU A 202 -9.56 -1.66 -10.62
C GLU A 202 -8.37 -0.76 -10.98
N VAL A 203 -8.59 0.50 -11.40
CA VAL A 203 -7.50 1.48 -11.57
C VAL A 203 -6.70 1.59 -10.27
N TRP A 204 -7.39 1.75 -9.15
CA TRP A 204 -6.75 1.90 -7.84
C TRP A 204 -5.97 0.67 -7.41
N ARG A 205 -6.50 -0.53 -7.66
CA ARG A 205 -5.79 -1.78 -7.40
C ARG A 205 -4.45 -1.82 -8.12
N TRP A 206 -4.42 -1.47 -9.41
CA TRP A 206 -3.18 -1.49 -10.19
C TRP A 206 -2.23 -0.34 -9.85
N VAL A 207 -2.74 0.84 -9.50
CA VAL A 207 -1.93 1.95 -8.97
C VAL A 207 -1.27 1.55 -7.66
N GLU A 208 -2.03 0.95 -6.73
CA GLU A 208 -1.51 0.45 -5.46
C GLU A 208 -0.42 -0.60 -5.69
N ARG A 209 -0.68 -1.58 -6.56
CA ARG A 209 0.29 -2.61 -6.89
C ARG A 209 1.58 -2.01 -7.44
N LEU A 210 1.47 -1.13 -8.44
CA LEU A 210 2.59 -0.42 -9.04
C LEU A 210 3.43 0.34 -7.99
N VAL A 211 2.77 1.11 -7.11
CA VAL A 211 3.43 1.85 -6.03
C VAL A 211 4.15 0.91 -5.08
N ASN A 212 3.51 -0.19 -4.68
CA ASN A 212 4.12 -1.18 -3.79
C ASN A 212 5.36 -1.85 -4.42
N GLU A 213 5.30 -2.24 -5.70
CA GLU A 213 6.47 -2.82 -6.40
C GLU A 213 7.64 -1.83 -6.47
N ILE A 214 7.37 -0.54 -6.71
CA ILE A 214 8.38 0.52 -6.69
C ILE A 214 9.01 0.64 -5.30
N ILE A 215 8.19 0.68 -4.24
CA ILE A 215 8.66 0.79 -2.85
C ILE A 215 9.53 -0.44 -2.50
N LYS A 216 9.10 -1.64 -2.90
CA LYS A 216 9.83 -2.90 -2.68
C LYS A 216 11.23 -2.87 -3.28
N LEU A 217 11.33 -2.53 -4.57
CA LEU A 217 12.62 -2.45 -5.24
C LEU A 217 13.56 -1.43 -4.61
N ARG A 218 13.01 -0.37 -4.00
CA ARG A 218 13.78 0.70 -3.37
C ARG A 218 14.31 0.34 -1.98
N ILE A 219 13.47 -0.30 -1.16
CA ILE A 219 13.86 -0.69 0.21
C ILE A 219 14.93 -1.80 0.18
N SER A 220 15.07 -2.53 -0.93
CA SER A 220 16.15 -3.49 -1.11
C SER A 220 17.54 -2.83 -0.93
N PRO A 221 18.37 -3.27 0.05
CA PRO A 221 19.59 -2.61 0.50
C PRO A 221 20.71 -2.67 -0.54
N ASN A 222 20.64 -3.64 -1.45
CA ASN A 222 21.52 -3.73 -2.61
C ASN A 222 21.38 -2.51 -3.55
N ASN A 223 20.31 -1.72 -3.41
CA ASN A 223 19.97 -0.62 -4.31
C ASN A 223 20.19 0.78 -3.71
N VAL A 224 20.18 0.94 -2.38
CA VAL A 224 20.14 2.27 -1.73
C VAL A 224 21.35 3.16 -2.07
N SER A 225 22.57 2.60 -2.21
CA SER A 225 23.76 3.41 -2.47
C SER A 225 23.96 3.83 -3.94
N ARG A 226 23.26 3.21 -4.89
CA ARG A 226 23.57 3.36 -6.33
C ARG A 226 22.70 4.36 -7.11
N TYR A 227 21.61 4.90 -6.54
CA TYR A 227 20.57 5.57 -7.35
C TYR A 227 20.27 7.05 -7.06
N GLY A 228 21.11 7.74 -6.29
CA GLY A 228 20.83 9.07 -5.70
C GLY A 228 20.21 10.20 -6.57
N ARG A 229 20.27 10.16 -7.92
CA ARG A 229 19.68 11.22 -8.78
C ARG A 229 18.31 10.93 -9.37
N LEU A 230 17.97 9.65 -9.61
CA LEU A 230 16.58 9.28 -9.95
C LEU A 230 15.72 9.17 -8.68
N VAL A 231 16.33 9.37 -7.50
CA VAL A 231 15.75 9.13 -6.18
C VAL A 231 14.92 10.32 -5.69
N GLU A 232 15.37 11.56 -5.89
CA GLU A 232 14.73 12.75 -5.29
C GLU A 232 13.39 13.12 -5.95
N VAL A 233 13.30 13.07 -7.28
CA VAL A 233 12.04 13.34 -8.01
C VAL A 233 10.98 12.30 -7.65
N TRP A 234 11.40 11.09 -7.30
CA TRP A 234 10.52 9.95 -7.09
C TRP A 234 9.99 9.86 -5.66
N GLU A 235 10.76 10.30 -4.65
CA GLU A 235 10.30 10.29 -3.26
C GLU A 235 9.07 11.16 -3.13
N ASN A 236 9.16 12.44 -3.48
CA ASN A 236 8.03 13.32 -3.34
C ASN A 236 6.86 12.90 -4.24
N THR A 237 7.12 12.48 -5.48
CA THR A 237 6.03 12.13 -6.41
C THR A 237 5.33 10.82 -6.03
N VAL A 238 6.05 9.72 -5.77
CA VAL A 238 5.42 8.43 -5.43
C VAL A 238 4.76 8.47 -4.05
N LEU A 239 5.39 9.10 -3.04
CA LEU A 239 4.76 9.23 -1.73
C LEU A 239 3.50 10.08 -1.79
N TRP A 240 3.54 11.20 -2.53
CA TRP A 240 2.37 12.03 -2.73
C TRP A 240 1.25 11.28 -3.46
N TRP A 241 1.61 10.48 -4.47
CA TRP A 241 0.64 9.63 -5.17
C TRP A 241 0.02 8.58 -4.27
N ALA A 242 0.84 7.86 -3.52
CA ALA A 242 0.39 6.87 -2.54
C ALA A 242 -0.62 7.49 -1.56
N MET A 243 -0.31 8.66 -1.00
CA MET A 243 -1.22 9.32 -0.06
C MET A 243 -2.54 9.80 -0.69
N ARG A 244 -2.54 10.23 -1.95
CA ARG A 244 -3.72 10.79 -2.60
C ARG A 244 -4.62 9.77 -3.28
N LEU A 245 -4.02 8.73 -3.85
CA LEU A 245 -4.71 7.81 -4.76
C LEU A 245 -5.21 6.56 -4.04
N THR A 246 -4.52 6.11 -3.00
CA THR A 246 -4.89 4.88 -2.31
C THR A 246 -5.64 5.25 -1.04
N PHE A 247 -6.89 5.67 -1.23
CA PHE A 247 -7.81 6.05 -0.16
C PHE A 247 -7.82 4.97 0.92
N ASN A 248 -7.16 5.25 2.04
CA ASN A 248 -7.14 4.40 3.22
C ASN A 248 -6.58 2.98 3.02
N SER A 249 -5.74 2.72 2.01
CA SER A 249 -5.03 1.42 1.94
C SER A 249 -4.09 1.30 3.15
N TYR A 250 -4.39 0.34 4.02
CA TYR A 250 -3.58 0.06 5.21
C TYR A 250 -2.20 -0.50 4.83
N THR A 251 -2.13 -1.29 3.76
CA THR A 251 -0.88 -1.86 3.22
C THR A 251 0.08 -0.76 2.82
N ILE A 252 -0.40 0.19 2.02
CA ILE A 252 0.42 1.34 1.60
C ILE A 252 0.82 2.18 2.79
N GLN A 253 -0.09 2.48 3.72
CA GLN A 253 0.24 3.33 4.86
C GLN A 253 1.32 2.70 5.76
N ARG A 254 1.31 1.38 5.95
CA ARG A 254 2.37 0.64 6.66
C ARG A 254 3.73 0.85 5.98
N HIS A 255 3.81 0.62 4.67
CA HIS A 255 5.05 0.78 3.91
C HIS A 255 5.52 2.23 3.84
N LEU A 256 4.58 3.14 3.63
CA LEU A 256 4.82 4.58 3.57
C LEU A 256 5.35 5.12 4.89
N THR A 257 4.84 4.63 6.02
CA THR A 257 5.35 5.01 7.36
C THR A 257 6.83 4.66 7.49
N ARG A 258 7.22 3.44 7.09
CA ARG A 258 8.62 2.99 7.14
C ARG A 258 9.51 3.81 6.20
N LEU A 259 9.05 4.03 4.97
CA LEU A 259 9.77 4.82 3.98
C LEU A 259 10.00 6.26 4.46
N LEU A 260 8.95 6.94 4.90
CA LEU A 260 9.03 8.31 5.44
C LEU A 260 9.99 8.42 6.62
N TYR A 261 9.97 7.41 7.49
CA TYR A 261 10.87 7.36 8.64
C TYR A 261 12.34 7.27 8.20
N VAL A 262 12.65 6.34 7.28
CA VAL A 262 14.01 6.14 6.76
C VAL A 262 14.48 7.36 5.94
N SER A 263 13.59 8.01 5.21
CA SER A 263 13.85 9.27 4.49
C SER A 263 14.04 10.48 5.42
N GLY A 264 13.79 10.35 6.72
CA GLY A 264 13.94 11.42 7.70
C GLY A 264 12.75 12.39 7.82
N ASP A 265 11.65 12.17 7.09
CA ASP A 265 10.41 12.95 7.24
C ASP A 265 9.58 12.43 8.42
N ILE A 266 10.12 12.66 9.63
CA ILE A 266 9.54 12.22 10.89
C ILE A 266 8.12 12.75 11.16
N PRO A 267 7.79 14.03 10.87
CA PRO A 267 6.43 14.52 11.06
C PRO A 267 5.41 13.79 10.19
N LEU A 268 5.74 13.53 8.91
CA LEU A 268 4.83 12.84 8.00
C LEU A 268 4.72 11.35 8.35
N ALA A 269 5.83 10.69 8.70
CA ALA A 269 5.82 9.30 9.16
C ALA A 269 4.86 9.09 10.35
N ARG A 270 4.91 9.98 11.35
CA ARG A 270 3.98 9.95 12.50
C ARG A 270 2.52 10.09 12.08
N ARG A 271 2.22 11.02 11.17
CA ARG A 271 0.86 11.23 10.69
C ARG A 271 0.33 10.01 9.94
N THR A 272 1.16 9.41 9.08
CA THR A 272 0.82 8.20 8.32
C THR A 272 0.59 7.01 9.25
N LEU A 273 1.43 6.83 10.28
CA LEU A 273 1.24 5.79 11.29
C LEU A 273 -0.10 5.95 12.04
N ARG A 274 -0.42 7.18 12.48
CA ARG A 274 -1.70 7.45 13.17
C ARG A 274 -2.90 7.14 12.29
N LEU A 275 -2.81 7.51 11.01
CA LEU A 275 -3.86 7.23 10.04
C LEU A 275 -4.05 5.73 9.83
N TYR A 276 -2.96 4.98 9.65
CA TYR A 276 -2.97 3.51 9.61
C TYR A 276 -3.65 2.91 10.82
N VAL A 277 -3.22 3.31 12.02
CA VAL A 277 -3.77 2.82 13.28
C VAL A 277 -5.27 3.09 13.35
N GLN A 278 -5.72 4.28 12.92
CA GLN A 278 -7.12 4.66 12.93
C GLN A 278 -7.95 3.82 11.94
N ILE A 279 -7.48 3.64 10.72
CA ILE A 279 -8.19 2.91 9.66
C ILE A 279 -8.33 1.45 10.02
N VAL A 280 -7.22 0.78 10.37
CA VAL A 280 -7.24 -0.65 10.68
C VAL A 280 -8.03 -0.93 11.96
N SER A 281 -7.94 -0.06 12.98
CA SER A 281 -8.78 -0.20 14.18
C SER A 281 -10.27 -0.14 13.83
N LYS A 282 -10.67 0.79 12.95
CA LYS A 282 -12.07 0.94 12.52
C LYS A 282 -12.54 -0.20 11.64
N ALA A 283 -11.72 -0.65 10.68
CA ALA A 283 -12.03 -1.79 9.83
C ALA A 283 -12.26 -3.06 10.68
N HIS A 284 -11.36 -3.31 11.64
CA HIS A 284 -11.48 -4.43 12.57
C HIS A 284 -12.74 -4.34 13.44
N GLN A 285 -13.05 -3.16 13.99
CA GLN A 285 -14.28 -2.94 14.77
C GLN A 285 -15.54 -3.17 13.91
N ALA A 286 -15.56 -2.69 12.67
CA ALA A 286 -16.69 -2.85 11.77
C ALA A 286 -16.93 -4.32 11.40
N SER A 287 -15.87 -5.05 11.06
CA SER A 287 -15.98 -6.47 10.73
C SER A 287 -16.39 -7.32 11.94
N THR A 288 -15.85 -7.02 13.13
CA THR A 288 -16.29 -7.67 14.39
C THR A 288 -17.78 -7.41 14.67
N ALA A 289 -18.26 -6.18 14.42
CA ALA A 289 -19.66 -5.83 14.61
C ALA A 289 -20.60 -6.50 13.58
N SER A 290 -20.11 -6.78 12.38
CA SER A 290 -20.85 -7.48 11.33
C SER A 290 -20.92 -9.00 11.51
N GLY A 291 -20.19 -9.55 12.48
CA GLY A 291 -20.11 -11.01 12.69
C GLY A 291 -19.37 -11.75 11.58
N ILE A 292 -18.59 -11.03 10.76
CA ILE A 292 -17.78 -11.61 9.70
C ILE A 292 -16.66 -12.45 10.34
N THR A 293 -16.53 -13.71 9.90
CA THR A 293 -15.51 -14.64 10.43
C THR A 293 -14.17 -14.49 9.71
N GLY A 294 -13.11 -15.04 10.30
CA GLY A 294 -11.69 -14.67 10.06
C GLY A 294 -11.22 -14.52 8.60
N GLU A 295 -11.62 -15.39 7.67
CA GLU A 295 -11.11 -15.33 6.29
C GLU A 295 -11.63 -14.11 5.51
N GLU A 296 -12.91 -13.75 5.68
CA GLU A 296 -13.48 -12.55 5.06
C GLU A 296 -12.96 -11.26 5.74
N LEU A 297 -12.67 -11.33 7.04
CA LEU A 297 -12.06 -10.22 7.80
C LEU A 297 -10.65 -9.88 7.30
N GLU A 298 -9.84 -10.89 6.93
CA GLU A 298 -8.48 -10.68 6.40
C GLU A 298 -8.44 -9.96 5.06
N HIS A 299 -9.54 -9.98 4.29
CA HIS A 299 -9.66 -9.18 3.08
C HIS A 299 -10.05 -7.73 3.33
N GLU A 300 -10.81 -7.44 4.39
CA GLU A 300 -11.28 -6.08 4.70
C GLU A 300 -10.38 -5.31 5.67
N ALA A 301 -9.57 -6.01 6.46
CA ALA A 301 -8.68 -5.43 7.46
C ALA A 301 -7.27 -6.02 7.35
N ASP A 302 -6.27 -5.28 7.83
CA ASP A 302 -4.90 -5.79 7.90
C ASP A 302 -4.82 -7.00 8.83
N THR A 303 -3.97 -7.97 8.48
CA THR A 303 -3.80 -9.21 9.26
C THR A 303 -3.32 -8.89 10.67
N ASP A 304 -3.68 -9.73 11.64
CA ASP A 304 -3.25 -9.58 13.04
C ASP A 304 -1.73 -9.48 13.15
N GLN A 305 -1.01 -10.32 12.41
CA GLN A 305 0.46 -10.30 12.36
C GLN A 305 0.99 -8.94 11.86
N SER A 306 0.49 -8.47 10.71
CA SER A 306 0.92 -7.20 10.12
C SER A 306 0.58 -5.99 11.00
N TRP A 307 -0.58 -6.03 11.67
CA TRP A 307 -0.99 -5.03 12.65
C TRP A 307 0.00 -4.94 13.81
N VAL A 308 0.30 -6.07 14.44
CA VAL A 308 1.24 -6.12 15.58
C VAL A 308 2.62 -5.65 15.16
N GLN A 309 3.14 -6.13 14.01
CA GLN A 309 4.43 -5.69 13.47
C GLN A 309 4.45 -4.17 13.25
N THR A 310 3.37 -3.58 12.73
CA THR A 310 3.31 -2.14 12.46
C THR A 310 3.21 -1.32 13.74
N CYS A 311 2.45 -1.78 14.72
CA CYS A 311 2.38 -1.16 16.05
C CYS A 311 3.74 -1.22 16.77
N VAL A 312 4.43 -2.36 16.74
CA VAL A 312 5.77 -2.53 17.31
C VAL A 312 6.79 -1.62 16.63
N PHE A 313 6.80 -1.59 15.29
CA PHE A 313 7.63 -0.68 14.51
C PHE A 313 7.36 0.78 14.91
N GLY A 314 6.08 1.18 14.95
CA GLY A 314 5.67 2.53 15.32
C GLY A 314 6.09 2.93 16.74
N ALA A 315 5.95 2.03 17.71
CA ALA A 315 6.38 2.27 19.09
C ALA A 315 7.90 2.49 19.19
N ARG A 316 8.69 1.62 18.54
CA ARG A 316 10.17 1.75 18.47
C ARG A 316 10.59 3.03 17.76
N MET A 317 9.93 3.36 16.65
CA MET A 317 10.14 4.60 15.90
C MET A 317 9.96 5.83 16.80
N LEU A 318 8.83 5.92 17.53
CA LEU A 318 8.56 7.02 18.47
C LEU A 318 9.59 7.09 19.60
N CYS A 319 9.94 5.95 20.21
CA CYS A 319 10.97 5.87 21.25
C CYS A 319 12.34 6.37 20.75
N ARG A 320 12.71 6.04 19.51
CA ARG A 320 13.96 6.50 18.88
C ARG A 320 13.96 8.01 18.59
N ILE A 321 12.84 8.56 18.10
CA ILE A 321 12.67 10.01 17.89
C ILE A 321 12.84 10.77 19.22
N VAL A 322 12.19 10.28 20.28
CA VAL A 322 12.28 10.85 21.64
C VAL A 322 13.71 10.76 22.19
N SER A 323 14.37 9.62 22.01
CA SER A 323 15.75 9.42 22.48
C SER A 323 16.75 10.35 21.79
N SER A 324 16.59 10.55 20.48
CA SER A 324 17.42 11.44 19.66
C SER A 324 17.20 12.93 19.97
N THR A 325 16.08 13.27 20.60
CA THR A 325 15.76 14.65 20.95
C THR A 325 16.56 15.06 22.19
N SER A 326 17.54 15.94 22.00
CA SER A 326 18.39 16.53 23.05
C SER A 326 17.68 17.56 23.94
N ALA A 327 16.43 17.90 23.63
CA ALA A 327 15.68 18.92 24.34
C ALA A 327 15.46 18.51 25.81
N SER A 328 15.92 19.37 26.71
CA SER A 328 15.56 19.33 28.13
C SER A 328 14.06 19.58 28.30
N VAL A 329 13.45 18.92 29.30
CA VAL A 329 12.03 19.02 29.69
C VAL A 329 11.60 20.46 30.03
N SER A 330 12.55 21.39 30.22
CA SER A 330 12.25 22.82 30.44
C SER A 330 11.81 23.58 29.18
N THR A 331 11.86 22.97 28.00
CA THR A 331 11.40 23.59 26.74
C THR A 331 9.98 23.13 26.40
N GLY A 332 9.19 23.94 25.69
CA GLY A 332 7.83 23.59 25.25
C GLY A 332 7.72 22.29 24.41
N ARG A 333 8.84 21.63 24.11
CA ARG A 333 8.95 20.30 23.49
C ARG A 333 8.72 19.14 24.46
N ALA A 334 8.79 19.36 25.77
CA ALA A 334 8.55 18.33 26.79
C ALA A 334 7.18 17.66 26.64
N LYS A 335 6.15 18.47 26.36
CA LYS A 335 4.81 17.97 26.11
C LYS A 335 4.77 17.02 24.91
N VAL A 336 5.41 17.40 23.79
CA VAL A 336 5.48 16.58 22.58
C VAL A 336 6.21 15.27 22.84
N ILE A 337 7.33 15.31 23.60
CA ILE A 337 8.09 14.11 23.99
C ILE A 337 7.19 13.15 24.79
N MET A 338 6.47 13.67 25.79
CA MET A 338 5.59 12.83 26.63
C MET A 338 4.37 12.33 25.86
N ASP A 339 3.83 13.11 24.91
CA ASP A 339 2.73 12.69 24.06
C ASP A 339 3.19 11.56 23.11
N ASP A 340 4.38 11.66 22.50
CA ASP A 340 4.95 10.60 21.67
C ASP A 340 5.22 9.31 22.48
N LEU A 341 5.65 9.41 23.75
CA LEU A 341 5.82 8.24 24.63
C LEU A 341 4.49 7.60 25.05
N ARG A 342 3.45 8.40 25.32
CA ARG A 342 2.10 7.89 25.62
C ARG A 342 1.49 7.22 24.39
N GLU A 343 1.78 7.76 23.21
CA GLU A 343 1.37 7.14 21.95
C GLU A 343 2.08 5.79 21.73
N ALA A 344 3.39 5.71 21.97
CA ALA A 344 4.12 4.45 21.90
C ALA A 344 3.56 3.38 22.85
N GLU A 345 3.23 3.76 24.09
CA GLU A 345 2.52 2.89 25.05
C GLU A 345 1.19 2.38 24.49
N THR A 346 0.40 3.28 23.89
CA THR A 346 -0.89 2.95 23.27
C THR A 346 -0.71 1.95 22.12
N LEU A 347 0.34 2.11 21.31
CA LEU A 347 0.65 1.18 20.22
C LEU A 347 1.04 -0.20 20.75
N ILE A 348 1.85 -0.28 21.81
CA ILE A 348 2.20 -1.56 22.47
C ILE A 348 0.95 -2.23 23.03
N GLY A 349 0.06 -1.49 23.69
CA GLY A 349 -1.22 -2.00 24.17
C GLY A 349 -2.06 -2.59 23.04
N LYS A 350 -2.20 -1.86 21.93
CA LYS A 350 -2.91 -2.31 20.72
C LYS A 350 -2.26 -3.51 20.02
N ALA A 351 -0.94 -3.62 20.08
CA ALA A 351 -0.21 -4.78 19.58
C ALA A 351 -0.60 -6.02 20.41
N LYS A 352 -0.57 -5.91 21.74
CA LYS A 352 -0.91 -7.01 22.65
C LYS A 352 -2.35 -7.52 22.49
N THR A 353 -3.32 -6.67 22.15
CA THR A 353 -4.72 -7.11 21.98
C THR A 353 -4.94 -8.07 20.80
N ARG A 354 -4.05 -8.05 19.79
CA ARG A 354 -4.11 -8.90 18.59
C ARG A 354 -2.89 -9.80 18.45
N LEU A 355 -2.10 -9.95 19.52
CA LEU A 355 -0.91 -10.79 19.52
C LEU A 355 -1.30 -12.25 19.67
N ASN A 356 -0.99 -13.06 18.66
CA ASN A 356 -1.02 -14.51 18.80
C ASN A 356 0.31 -15.01 19.41
N VAL A 357 0.22 -15.55 20.62
CA VAL A 357 1.36 -16.00 21.43
C VAL A 357 2.11 -17.19 20.81
N SER A 358 1.49 -17.92 19.87
CA SER A 358 2.19 -19.00 19.15
C SER A 358 3.31 -18.46 18.25
N TYR A 359 3.19 -17.22 17.76
CA TYR A 359 4.23 -16.55 16.97
C TYR A 359 5.32 -16.01 17.89
N ARG A 360 6.26 -16.89 18.26
CA ARG A 360 7.36 -16.60 19.18
C ARG A 360 8.13 -15.34 18.82
N GLU A 361 8.50 -15.17 17.56
CA GLU A 361 9.24 -13.99 17.07
C GLU A 361 8.45 -12.69 17.33
N LEU A 362 7.16 -12.69 16.98
CA LEU A 362 6.30 -11.52 17.14
C LEU A 362 6.08 -11.20 18.63
N SER A 363 5.89 -12.23 19.46
CA SER A 363 5.80 -12.08 20.92
C SER A 363 7.08 -11.48 21.51
N ALA A 364 8.25 -11.99 21.11
CA ALA A 364 9.53 -11.46 21.53
C ALA A 364 9.74 -10.01 21.08
N SER A 365 9.25 -9.65 19.89
CA SER A 365 9.31 -8.30 19.33
C SER A 365 8.45 -7.29 20.11
N VAL A 366 7.26 -7.70 20.56
CA VAL A 366 6.39 -6.89 21.43
C VAL A 366 7.07 -6.66 22.78
N ASP A 367 7.64 -7.70 23.39
CA ASP A 367 8.36 -7.60 24.65
C ASP A 367 9.58 -6.66 24.55
N LEU A 368 10.35 -6.79 23.47
CA LEU A 368 11.48 -5.92 23.18
C LEU A 368 11.04 -4.46 23.07
N ALA A 369 9.97 -4.18 22.31
CA ALA A 369 9.45 -2.82 22.13
C ALA A 369 8.95 -2.20 23.44
N GLU A 370 8.29 -2.99 24.29
CA GLU A 370 7.85 -2.54 25.61
C GLU A 370 9.03 -2.27 26.55
N GLY A 371 10.06 -3.12 26.52
CA GLY A 371 11.30 -2.89 27.27
C GLY A 371 12.00 -1.60 26.84
N ILE A 372 12.11 -1.35 25.53
CA ILE A 372 12.66 -0.11 24.98
C ILE A 372 11.85 1.10 25.47
N TRP A 373 10.52 1.03 25.37
CA TRP A 373 9.64 2.11 25.82
C TRP A 373 9.81 2.41 27.31
N LEU A 374 9.86 1.39 28.18
CA LEU A 374 10.08 1.57 29.62
C LEU A 374 11.44 2.23 29.93
N THR A 375 12.50 1.82 29.23
CA THR A 375 13.83 2.44 29.35
C THR A 375 13.78 3.91 28.96
N VAL A 376 13.17 4.26 27.82
CA VAL A 376 13.08 5.65 27.38
C VAL A 376 12.20 6.48 28.32
N MET A 377 11.10 5.90 28.83
CA MET A 377 10.23 6.54 29.82
C MET A 377 10.98 6.83 31.12
N ALA A 378 11.76 5.86 31.64
CA ALA A 378 12.57 6.02 32.86
C ALA A 378 13.62 7.14 32.74
N ILE A 379 14.18 7.32 31.54
CA ILE A 379 15.15 8.37 31.22
C ILE A 379 14.45 9.73 31.12
N LYS A 380 13.35 9.84 30.38
CA LYS A 380 12.73 11.13 30.01
C LYS A 380 11.73 11.68 31.03
N GLN A 381 11.06 10.84 31.84
CA GLN A 381 10.05 11.30 32.80
C GLN A 381 10.66 12.04 34.01
N HIS A 382 11.96 11.87 34.29
CA HIS A 382 12.66 12.45 35.45
C HIS A 382 12.00 12.20 36.82
N ASN A 383 11.06 11.26 36.94
CA ASN A 383 10.48 10.86 38.22
C ASN A 383 11.41 9.85 38.91
N SER A 384 11.93 10.22 40.09
CA SER A 384 12.84 9.38 40.88
C SER A 384 12.21 8.07 41.34
N ASP A 385 10.91 8.07 41.60
CA ASP A 385 10.24 6.99 42.32
C ASP A 385 9.86 5.84 41.36
N THR A 386 9.49 6.18 40.12
CA THR A 386 9.11 5.19 39.11
C THR A 386 10.30 4.67 38.31
N ARG A 387 11.41 5.42 38.26
CA ARG A 387 12.57 5.10 37.43
C ARG A 387 13.18 3.72 37.73
N PRO A 388 13.50 3.34 38.98
CA PRO A 388 14.05 2.00 39.27
C PRO A 388 13.10 0.87 38.86
N SER A 389 11.79 1.05 39.10
CA SER A 389 10.77 0.06 38.73
C SER A 389 10.69 -0.12 37.21
N ASN A 390 10.75 0.97 36.44
CA ASN A 390 10.72 0.92 34.99
C ASN A 390 11.94 0.21 34.40
N PHE A 391 13.15 0.48 34.92
CA PHE A 391 14.36 -0.24 34.47
C PHE A 391 14.32 -1.72 34.82
N ALA A 392 13.90 -2.09 36.04
CA ALA A 392 13.76 -3.50 36.42
C ALA A 392 12.76 -4.24 35.52
N LYS A 393 11.62 -3.61 35.20
CA LYS A 393 10.64 -4.17 34.26
C LYS A 393 11.21 -4.28 32.84
N ALA A 394 11.91 -3.26 32.36
CA ALA A 394 12.54 -3.30 31.04
C ALA A 394 13.55 -4.45 30.93
N HIS A 395 14.41 -4.62 31.93
CA HIS A 395 15.39 -5.71 32.01
C HIS A 395 14.71 -7.09 31.95
N ALA A 396 13.64 -7.29 32.73
CA ALA A 396 12.87 -8.55 32.70
C ALA A 396 12.23 -8.82 31.33
N LEU A 397 11.74 -7.78 30.64
CA LEU A 397 11.20 -7.91 29.28
C LEU A 397 12.26 -8.25 28.25
N PHE A 398 13.47 -7.67 28.36
CA PHE A 398 14.59 -8.02 27.47
C PHE A 398 15.01 -9.48 27.64
N LEU A 399 15.11 -9.97 28.89
CA LEU A 399 15.37 -11.38 29.16
C LEU A 399 14.28 -12.28 28.55
N ARG A 400 13.00 -11.95 28.78
CA ARG A 400 11.87 -12.70 28.22
C ARG A 400 11.87 -12.71 26.69
N SER A 401 12.22 -11.57 26.07
CA SER A 401 12.37 -11.46 24.61
C SER A 401 13.45 -12.42 24.10
N ILE A 402 14.63 -12.44 24.74
CA ILE A 402 15.75 -13.35 24.40
C ILE A 402 15.35 -14.81 24.56
N ASP A 403 14.72 -15.17 25.68
CA ASP A 403 14.26 -16.53 25.94
C ASP A 403 13.18 -16.99 24.94
N THR A 404 12.33 -16.05 24.50
CA THR A 404 11.25 -16.33 23.54
C THR A 404 11.79 -16.47 22.11
N PHE A 405 12.59 -15.51 21.64
CA PHE A 405 13.24 -15.53 20.33
C PHE A 405 14.48 -14.62 20.35
N PRO A 406 15.71 -15.17 20.41
CA PRO A 406 16.92 -14.37 20.56
C PRO A 406 17.20 -13.56 19.29
N THR A 407 17.38 -12.24 19.46
CA THR A 407 17.75 -11.32 18.38
C THR A 407 18.95 -10.47 18.78
N ALA A 408 19.72 -10.00 17.80
CA ALA A 408 20.84 -9.10 18.06
C ALA A 408 20.40 -7.82 18.78
N SER A 409 19.24 -7.26 18.41
CA SER A 409 18.67 -6.07 19.05
C SER A 409 18.32 -6.32 20.53
N ALA A 410 17.75 -7.49 20.87
CA ALA A 410 17.47 -7.83 22.26
C ALA A 410 18.76 -8.00 23.08
N HIS A 411 19.79 -8.65 22.53
CA HIS A 411 21.11 -8.76 23.17
C HIS A 411 21.82 -7.41 23.33
N TYR A 412 21.63 -6.48 22.40
CA TYR A 412 22.13 -5.11 22.54
C TYR A 412 21.44 -4.38 23.69
N HIS A 413 20.11 -4.45 23.78
CA HIS A 413 19.36 -3.75 24.82
C HIS A 413 19.58 -4.32 26.23
N ILE A 414 19.77 -5.64 26.38
CA ILE A 414 20.13 -6.23 27.69
C ILE A 414 21.53 -5.79 28.15
N ALA A 415 22.47 -5.60 27.22
CA ALA A 415 23.81 -5.12 27.56
C ALA A 415 23.81 -3.66 28.06
N LEU A 416 22.77 -2.90 27.72
CA LEU A 416 22.59 -1.52 28.17
C LEU A 416 21.71 -1.38 29.43
N SER A 417 20.93 -2.40 29.78
CA SER A 417 19.88 -2.34 30.81
C SER A 417 20.37 -2.52 32.24
#